data_AF-A0A955REC5-F1
#
_entry.id   AF-A0A955REC5-F1
#
_cell.length_a   1.000
_cell.length_b   1.000
_cell.length_c   1.000
_cell.angle_alpha   90.00
_cell.angle_beta   90.00
_cell.angle_gamma   90.00
#
_symmetry.space_group_name_H-M   'P 1'
#
loop_
_entity.id
_entity.type
_entity.pdbx_description
1 polymer ?
#
loop_
_entity_poly.entity_id
_entity_poly.type
_entity_poly.pdbx_seq_one_letter_code
_entity_poly.pdbx_strand_id
1 'polypeptide(L)'
;PAPVPAPTPAPDPAPVSAGPAPGMARVVVAGDVPRVWFSAGSSAQMLPPGDLPPGTYDVHAVFGDAPSVVGQITLIEGATRTLRCSGSLRMCR
;
A
#
# COMPACT_ATOMS: atom_id res chain seq x y z
N PRO A 1 -23.46 -14.87 -51.53
CA PRO A 1 -22.68 -13.91 -50.72
C PRO A 1 -22.72 -14.31 -49.24
N ALA A 2 -21.59 -14.73 -48.67
CA ALA A 2 -21.50 -15.09 -47.24
C ALA A 2 -21.12 -13.86 -46.39
N PRO A 3 -21.58 -13.74 -45.13
CA PRO A 3 -21.21 -12.62 -44.26
C PRO A 3 -19.75 -12.75 -43.80
N VAL A 4 -18.99 -11.66 -43.88
CA VAL A 4 -17.61 -11.58 -43.36
C VAL A 4 -17.67 -11.43 -41.83
N PRO A 5 -16.88 -12.19 -41.05
CA PRO A 5 -16.82 -12.02 -39.59
C PRO A 5 -16.27 -10.63 -39.22
N ALA A 6 -16.94 -9.94 -38.30
CA ALA A 6 -16.48 -8.66 -37.78
C ALA A 6 -15.19 -8.84 -36.95
N PRO A 7 -14.25 -7.87 -36.98
CA PRO A 7 -13.04 -7.93 -36.18
C PRO A 7 -13.37 -7.81 -34.68
N THR A 8 -12.81 -8.72 -33.89
CA THR A 8 -12.92 -8.71 -32.42
C THR A 8 -12.22 -7.47 -31.86
N PRO A 9 -12.82 -6.72 -30.91
CA PRO A 9 -12.15 -5.63 -30.22
C PRO A 9 -10.89 -6.13 -29.51
N ALA A 10 -9.77 -5.43 -29.69
CA ALA A 10 -8.54 -5.73 -28.96
C ALA A 10 -8.78 -5.54 -27.45
N PRO A 11 -8.18 -6.39 -26.59
CA PRO A 11 -8.25 -6.19 -25.14
C PRO A 11 -7.67 -4.83 -24.76
N ASP A 12 -8.42 -4.07 -23.97
CA ASP A 12 -7.96 -2.84 -23.35
C ASP A 12 -6.69 -3.13 -22.53
N PRO A 13 -5.62 -2.31 -22.63
CA PRO A 13 -4.43 -2.50 -21.81
C PRO A 13 -4.84 -2.46 -20.34
N ALA A 14 -4.66 -3.57 -19.63
CA ALA A 14 -4.85 -3.59 -18.18
C ALA A 14 -4.08 -2.40 -17.59
N PRO A 15 -4.66 -1.66 -16.62
CA PRO A 15 -3.93 -0.58 -15.96
C PRO A 15 -2.67 -1.20 -15.37
N VAL A 16 -1.54 -0.95 -16.04
CA VAL A 16 -0.23 -1.26 -15.52
C VAL A 16 -0.20 -0.57 -14.18
N SER A 17 -0.17 -1.37 -13.11
CA SER A 17 0.12 -0.86 -11.79
C SER A 17 1.50 -0.24 -11.93
N ALA A 18 1.54 1.07 -12.18
CA ALA A 18 2.78 1.81 -12.22
C ALA A 18 3.49 1.44 -10.93
N GLY A 19 4.68 0.87 -11.07
CA GLY A 19 5.54 0.65 -9.93
C GLY A 19 5.70 1.96 -9.16
N PRO A 20 6.19 1.91 -7.92
CA PRO A 20 6.46 3.13 -7.18
C PRO A 20 7.20 4.15 -8.04
N ALA A 21 6.83 5.42 -7.89
CA ALA A 21 7.53 6.50 -8.58
C ALA A 21 9.04 6.37 -8.30
N PRO A 22 9.91 6.70 -9.27
CA PRO A 22 11.35 6.67 -9.05
C PRO A 22 11.71 7.54 -7.85
N GLY A 23 12.52 7.03 -6.93
CA GLY A 23 12.78 7.68 -5.63
C GLY A 23 11.79 7.35 -4.51
N MET A 24 10.73 6.57 -4.75
CA MET A 24 9.73 6.20 -3.74
C MET A 24 9.69 4.68 -3.52
N ALA A 25 9.19 4.29 -2.36
CA ALA A 25 8.81 2.93 -2.01
C ALA A 25 7.29 2.83 -1.99
N ARG A 26 6.72 1.70 -2.40
CA ARG A 26 5.27 1.48 -2.34
C ARG A 26 4.94 0.63 -1.12
N VAL A 27 4.03 1.10 -0.28
CA VAL A 27 3.46 0.35 0.84
C VAL A 27 2.02 0.00 0.56
N VAL A 28 1.74 -1.28 0.41
CA VAL A 28 0.40 -1.81 0.24
C VAL A 28 -0.07 -2.34 1.58
N VAL A 29 -1.10 -1.74 2.16
CA VAL A 29 -1.72 -2.25 3.37
C VAL A 29 -2.88 -3.17 2.99
N ALA A 30 -2.90 -4.37 3.55
CA ALA A 30 -3.96 -5.35 3.34
C ALA A 30 -4.48 -5.88 4.68
N GLY A 31 -5.79 -6.07 4.81
CA GLY A 31 -6.43 -6.71 5.96
C GLY A 31 -7.52 -5.86 6.61
N ASP A 32 -8.08 -6.37 7.71
CA ASP A 32 -9.35 -5.91 8.31
C ASP A 32 -9.18 -4.75 9.30
N VAL A 33 -8.22 -3.86 9.07
CA VAL A 33 -7.99 -2.71 9.96
C VAL A 33 -8.63 -1.46 9.36
N PRO A 34 -9.44 -0.71 10.12
CA PRO A 34 -10.15 0.44 9.60
C PRO A 34 -9.22 1.59 9.20
N ARG A 35 -8.02 1.67 9.81
CA ARG A 35 -7.05 2.73 9.58
C ARG A 35 -5.63 2.30 9.86
N VAL A 36 -4.75 2.62 8.92
CA VAL A 36 -3.30 2.47 9.05
C VAL A 36 -2.62 3.72 8.53
N TRP A 37 -1.58 4.15 9.23
CA TRP A 37 -0.78 5.32 8.91
C TRP A 37 0.69 5.03 9.23
N PHE A 38 1.55 5.78 8.58
CA PHE A 38 2.99 5.69 8.74
C PHE A 38 3.53 7.02 9.25
N SER A 39 4.37 7.00 10.26
CA SER A 39 5.06 8.19 10.76
C SER A 39 6.56 7.99 10.59
N ALA A 40 7.25 8.96 9.99
CA ALA A 40 8.68 8.87 9.77
C ALA A 40 9.44 9.16 11.07
N GLY A 41 9.59 8.15 11.95
CA GLY A 41 10.29 8.27 13.23
C GLY A 41 9.81 9.45 14.07
N SER A 42 10.69 10.42 14.33
CA SER A 42 10.41 11.63 15.13
C SER A 42 9.37 12.59 14.52
N SER A 43 8.92 12.33 13.30
CA SER A 43 7.95 13.16 12.61
C SER A 43 6.54 12.83 13.09
N ALA A 44 5.81 13.80 13.63
CA ALA A 44 4.37 13.65 13.92
C ALA A 44 3.49 13.57 12.64
N GLN A 45 4.11 13.55 11.46
CA GLN A 45 3.41 13.51 10.18
C GLN A 45 2.89 12.10 9.90
N MET A 46 1.57 11.95 9.89
CA MET A 46 0.89 10.71 9.54
C MET A 46 0.70 10.66 8.03
N LEU A 47 1.42 9.74 7.39
CA LEU A 47 1.36 9.49 5.96
C LEU A 47 0.43 8.28 5.69
N PRO A 48 -0.43 8.35 4.66
CA PRO A 48 -1.26 7.22 4.28
C PRO A 48 -0.42 6.11 3.62
N PRO A 49 -0.94 4.87 3.55
CA PRO A 49 -0.37 3.83 2.69
C PRO A 49 -0.34 4.26 1.22
N GLY A 50 0.69 3.82 0.50
CA GLY A 50 0.90 4.14 -0.90
C GLY A 50 2.37 4.40 -1.18
N ASP A 51 2.65 5.39 -2.01
CA ASP A 51 4.00 5.76 -2.38
C ASP A 51 4.61 6.68 -1.31
N LEU A 52 5.61 6.17 -0.61
CA LEU A 52 6.28 6.82 0.52
C LEU A 52 7.78 6.96 0.21
N PRO A 53 8.43 8.05 0.66
CA PRO A 53 9.88 8.20 0.56
C PRO A 53 10.60 7.04 1.25
N PRO A 54 11.80 6.62 0.77
CA PRO A 54 12.63 5.68 1.49
C PRO A 54 13.02 6.24 2.87
N GLY A 55 13.01 5.38 3.88
CA GLY A 55 13.18 5.78 5.27
C GLY A 55 12.59 4.77 6.24
N THR A 56 12.71 5.07 7.52
CA THR A 56 12.15 4.24 8.59
C THR A 56 10.84 4.86 9.06
N TYR A 57 9.79 4.04 9.12
CA TYR A 57 8.46 4.47 9.50
C TYR A 57 7.90 3.58 10.62
N ASP A 58 7.31 4.21 11.63
CA ASP A 58 6.47 3.53 12.60
C ASP A 58 5.08 3.32 11.99
N VAL A 59 4.57 2.10 12.13
CA VAL A 59 3.26 1.71 11.66
C VAL A 59 2.27 1.94 12.78
N HIS A 60 1.36 2.87 12.56
CA HIS A 60 0.25 3.15 13.46
C HIS A 60 -1.02 2.53 12.88
N ALA A 61 -1.67 1.68 13.67
CA ALA A 61 -2.93 1.07 13.29
C ALA A 61 -3.99 1.29 14.38
N VAL A 62 -5.23 1.50 13.96
CA VAL A 62 -6.37 1.74 14.84
C VAL A 62 -7.22 0.47 14.91
N PHE A 63 -7.24 -0.18 16.08
CA PHE A 63 -8.00 -1.41 16.34
C PHE A 63 -9.22 -1.20 17.24
N GLY A 64 -9.44 0.04 17.69
CA GLY A 64 -10.46 0.44 18.66
C GLY A 64 -10.44 1.95 18.79
N ASP A 65 -10.50 2.49 20.00
CA ASP A 65 -10.60 3.95 20.22
C ASP A 65 -9.28 4.72 20.03
N ALA A 66 -8.12 4.06 20.18
CA ALA A 66 -6.81 4.71 20.12
C ALA A 66 -5.87 4.10 19.06
N PRO A 67 -5.10 4.93 18.32
CA PRO A 67 -4.03 4.46 17.45
C PRO A 67 -2.91 3.84 18.29
N SER A 68 -2.44 2.65 17.90
CA SER A 68 -1.31 1.98 18.54
C SER A 68 -0.20 1.74 17.52
N VAL A 69 1.05 1.88 17.97
CA VAL A 69 2.22 1.46 17.17
C VAL A 69 2.28 -0.06 17.18
N VAL A 70 2.22 -0.67 16.00
CA VAL A 70 2.18 -2.12 15.82
C VAL A 70 3.45 -2.71 15.23
N GLY A 71 4.37 -1.85 14.80
CA GLY A 71 5.66 -2.24 14.28
C GLY A 71 6.35 -1.09 13.58
N GLN A 72 7.54 -1.36 13.08
CA GLN A 72 8.35 -0.41 12.33
C GLN A 72 8.71 -1.06 10.99
N ILE A 73 8.67 -0.28 9.91
CA ILE A 73 9.09 -0.71 8.59
C ILE A 73 10.21 0.17 8.05
N THR A 74 11.14 -0.45 7.36
CA THR A 74 12.17 0.28 6.60
C THR A 74 11.84 0.16 5.13
N LEU A 75 11.64 1.32 4.50
CA LEU A 75 11.37 1.47 3.09
C LEU A 75 12.65 1.81 2.36
N ILE A 76 12.91 1.06 1.29
CA ILE A 76 14.03 1.25 0.40
C ILE A 76 13.47 1.75 -0.92
N GLU A 77 14.19 2.61 -1.61
CA GLU A 77 13.77 3.12 -2.91
C GLU A 77 13.42 1.97 -3.88
N GLY A 78 12.29 2.10 -4.58
CA GLY A 78 11.78 1.09 -5.51
C GLY A 78 11.22 -0.17 -4.84
N ALA A 79 11.32 -0.30 -3.52
CA ALA A 79 10.79 -1.46 -2.81
C ALA A 79 9.27 -1.39 -2.73
N THR A 80 8.61 -2.51 -2.99
CA THR A 80 7.19 -2.68 -2.67
C THR A 80 7.07 -3.54 -1.41
N ARG A 81 6.51 -2.99 -0.35
CA ARG A 81 6.22 -3.69 0.90
C ARG A 81 4.72 -3.88 1.06
N THR A 82 4.32 -5.12 1.29
CA THR A 82 2.93 -5.43 1.66
C THR A 82 2.88 -5.60 3.16
N LEU A 83 2.06 -4.79 3.83
CA LEU A 83 1.85 -4.82 5.26
C LEU A 83 0.47 -5.41 5.52
N ARG A 84 0.42 -6.59 6.15
CA ARG A 84 -0.81 -7.28 6.46
C ARG A 84 -1.22 -7.00 7.89
N CYS A 85 -2.28 -6.23 8.06
CA CYS A 85 -2.79 -5.83 9.36
C CYS A 85 -4.05 -6.64 9.72
N SER A 86 -4.06 -7.24 10.90
CA SER A 86 -5.19 -8.05 11.36
C SER A 86 -5.87 -7.37 12.55
N GLY A 87 -7.12 -6.96 12.32
CA GLY A 87 -7.99 -6.35 13.32
C GLY A 87 -8.10 -7.18 14.61
N SER A 88 -8.33 -8.48 14.43
CA SER A 88 -8.55 -9.45 15.50
C SER A 88 -7.30 -9.74 16.34
N LEU A 89 -6.11 -9.64 15.73
CA LEU A 89 -4.83 -9.90 16.41
C LEU A 89 -4.15 -8.63 16.92
N ARG A 90 -4.69 -7.45 16.59
CA ARG A 90 -4.10 -6.14 16.93
C ARG A 90 -2.63 -6.00 16.50
N MET A 91 -2.33 -6.52 15.30
CA MET A 91 -0.97 -6.74 14.81
C MET A 91 -0.88 -6.46 13.31
N CYS A 92 0.27 -5.96 12.85
CA CYS A 92 0.64 -5.87 11.43
C CYS A 92 1.97 -6.60 11.18
N ARG A 93 2.08 -7.31 10.04
CA ARG A 93 3.31 -8.00 9.60
C ARG A 93 3.51 -7.94 8.10
#